data_AF-A0A7J9EZV9-F1
#
_entry.id   AF-A0A7J9EZV9-F1
#
_cell.length_a   1.000
_cell.length_b   1.000
_cell.length_c   1.000
_cell.angle_alpha   90.00
_cell.angle_beta   90.00
_cell.angle_gamma   90.00
#
_symmetry.space_group_name_H-M   'P 1'
#
loop_
_entity.id
_entity.type
_entity.pdbx_description
1 polymer ?
#
loop_
_entity_poly.entity_id
_entity_poly.type
_entity_poly.pdbx_seq_one_letter_code
_entity_poly.pdbx_strand_id
1 'polypeptide(L)'
;MGIGLSVLMAMKATAWMLLYLFFSRFGFTVLAIPLLYASLISWLVSIASHPSIDLPMLLGKNPDGTFPILSTIMFSPYLYFARAFSMARRYLSGEEPYSQICEGLYVGGWPASPRLLPPGNPAIIDCTSEFPRIKEFK
;
A
#
# COMPACT_ATOMS: atom_id res chain seq x y z
N MET A 1 7.52 -11.13 9.94
CA MET A 1 7.80 -9.76 10.45
C MET A 1 6.47 -9.13 10.82
N GLY A 2 6.17 -9.04 12.11
CA GLY A 2 4.86 -8.64 12.66
C GLY A 2 4.75 -7.16 12.99
N ILE A 3 5.22 -6.27 12.11
CA ILE A 3 4.98 -4.84 12.26
C ILE A 3 3.73 -4.51 11.45
N GLY A 4 2.74 -4.00 12.14
CA GLY A 4 1.47 -3.60 11.57
C GLY A 4 1.56 -2.49 10.52
N LEU A 5 0.55 -2.39 9.65
CA LEU A 5 0.49 -1.33 8.64
C LEU A 5 0.48 0.04 9.32
N SER A 6 -0.30 0.20 10.40
CA SER A 6 -0.40 1.47 11.13
C SER A 6 0.97 1.93 11.65
N VAL A 7 1.71 1.01 12.29
CA VAL A 7 3.04 1.28 12.86
C VAL A 7 4.07 1.55 11.77
N LEU A 8 4.09 0.73 10.71
CA LEU A 8 4.99 0.89 9.58
C LEU A 8 4.82 2.26 8.92
N MET A 9 3.56 2.66 8.72
CA MET A 9 3.24 3.95 8.12
C MET A 9 3.57 5.13 9.04
N ALA A 10 3.40 5.01 10.36
CA ALA A 10 3.82 6.04 11.33
C ALA A 10 5.34 6.25 11.33
N MET A 11 6.12 5.15 11.30
CA MET A 11 7.58 5.21 11.21
C MET A 11 8.03 5.90 9.92
N LYS A 12 7.45 5.48 8.78
CA LYS A 12 7.70 6.10 7.48
C LYS A 12 7.34 7.59 7.47
N ALA A 13 6.19 7.95 8.04
CA ALA A 13 5.75 9.34 8.11
C ALA A 13 6.74 10.20 8.91
N THR A 14 7.18 9.70 10.07
CA THR A 14 8.17 10.37 10.92
C THR A 14 9.50 10.57 10.18
N ALA A 15 10.00 9.54 9.50
CA ALA A 15 11.23 9.65 8.71
C ALA A 15 11.13 10.72 7.60
N TRP A 16 10.01 10.75 6.87
CA TRP A 16 9.79 11.78 5.84
C TRP A 16 9.67 13.19 6.41
N MET A 17 9.02 13.36 7.57
CA MET A 17 8.94 14.64 8.26
C MET A 17 10.33 15.15 8.67
N LEU A 18 11.17 14.27 9.23
CA LEU A 18 12.53 14.64 9.62
C LEU A 18 13.38 15.05 8.41
N LEU A 19 13.26 14.31 7.30
CA LEU A 19 13.93 14.68 6.04
C LEU A 19 13.41 16.01 5.48
N TYR A 20 12.10 16.24 5.51
CA TYR A 20 11.51 17.52 5.13
C TYR A 20 12.10 18.68 5.93
N LEU A 21 12.16 18.56 7.27
CA LEU A 21 12.72 19.59 8.15
C LEU A 21 14.20 19.82 7.85
N PHE A 22 14.97 18.74 7.61
CA PHE A 22 16.36 18.82 7.21
C PHE A 22 16.53 19.62 5.91
N PHE A 23 15.90 19.19 4.81
CA PHE A 23 16.04 19.85 3.51
C PHE A 23 15.53 21.29 3.51
N SER A 24 14.44 21.56 4.24
CA SER A 24 13.89 22.92 4.37
C SER A 24 14.85 23.86 5.08
N ARG A 25 15.58 23.37 6.09
CA ARG A 25 16.60 24.15 6.80
C ARG A 25 17.76 24.58 5.90
N PHE A 26 18.11 23.79 4.88
CA PHE A 26 19.16 24.12 3.91
C PHE A 26 18.63 24.84 2.66
N GLY A 27 17.36 25.25 2.63
CA GLY A 27 16.78 26.02 1.52
C GLY A 27 16.34 25.19 0.31
N PHE A 28 16.30 23.85 0.41
CA PHE A 28 15.86 22.97 -0.67
C PHE A 28 14.34 22.79 -0.70
N THR A 29 13.58 23.90 -0.68
CA THR A 29 12.12 23.89 -0.50
C THR A 29 11.37 23.06 -1.55
N VAL A 30 11.79 23.13 -2.82
CA VAL A 30 11.16 22.36 -3.91
C VAL A 30 11.31 20.85 -3.71
N LEU A 31 12.47 20.39 -3.23
CA LEU A 31 12.69 18.97 -2.90
C LEU A 31 12.00 18.56 -1.60
N ALA A 32 11.81 19.51 -0.68
CA ALA A 32 11.20 19.26 0.62
C ALA A 32 9.67 19.04 0.51
N ILE A 33 8.97 19.75 -0.39
CA ILE A 33 7.51 19.68 -0.53
C ILE A 33 7.01 18.23 -0.77
N PRO A 34 7.56 17.43 -1.70
CA PRO A 34 7.17 16.04 -1.88
C PRO A 34 7.36 15.17 -0.62
N LEU A 35 8.38 15.46 0.19
CA LEU A 35 8.64 14.74 1.45
C LEU A 35 7.56 15.06 2.50
N LEU A 36 7.18 16.34 2.62
CA LEU A 36 6.07 16.73 3.49
C LEU A 36 4.77 16.08 3.04
N TYR A 37 4.49 16.11 1.74
CA TYR A 37 3.32 15.48 1.16
C TYR A 37 3.27 13.97 1.46
N ALA A 38 4.36 13.24 1.19
CA ALA A 38 4.46 11.82 1.52
C ALA A 38 4.31 11.54 3.02
N SER A 39 4.85 12.41 3.88
CA SER A 39 4.72 12.33 5.34
C SER A 39 3.26 12.45 5.78
N LEU A 40 2.55 13.49 5.33
CA LEU A 40 1.17 13.76 5.73
C LEU A 40 0.23 12.62 5.32
N ILE A 41 0.37 12.13 4.08
CA ILE A 41 -0.40 10.98 3.60
C ILE A 41 -0.06 9.71 4.39
N SER A 42 1.20 9.51 4.75
CA SER A 42 1.61 8.37 5.57
C SER A 42 1.02 8.41 6.99
N TRP A 43 0.95 9.59 7.61
CA TRP A 43 0.24 9.78 8.88
C TRP A 43 -1.25 9.49 8.76
N LEU A 44 -1.90 10.02 7.73
CA LEU A 44 -3.34 9.78 7.49
C LEU A 44 -3.63 8.28 7.35
N VAL A 45 -2.84 7.56 6.55
CA VAL A 45 -2.97 6.12 6.37
C VAL A 45 -2.68 5.36 7.66
N SER A 46 -1.67 5.76 8.43
CA SER A 46 -1.35 5.16 9.73
C SER A 46 -2.53 5.24 10.70
N ILE A 47 -3.15 6.42 10.80
CA ILE A 47 -4.32 6.66 11.66
C ILE A 47 -5.51 5.83 11.16
N ALA A 48 -5.84 5.91 9.87
CA ALA A 48 -6.98 5.19 9.29
C ALA A 48 -6.85 3.67 9.37
N SER A 49 -5.62 3.14 9.31
CA SER A 49 -5.32 1.70 9.45
C SER A 49 -5.12 1.24 10.89
N HIS A 50 -5.17 2.14 11.88
CA HIS A 50 -5.04 1.74 13.27
C HIS A 50 -6.23 0.85 13.68
N PRO A 51 -6.04 -0.29 14.36
CA PRO A 51 -7.12 -1.24 14.66
C PRO A 51 -8.31 -0.66 15.43
N SER A 52 -8.07 0.36 16.27
CA SER A 52 -9.14 1.06 17.01
C SER A 52 -9.93 2.07 16.18
N ILE A 53 -9.43 2.44 14.99
CA ILE A 53 -10.08 3.39 14.08
C ILE A 53 -10.71 2.63 12.92
N ASP A 54 -9.94 1.74 12.27
CA ASP A 54 -10.34 0.89 11.15
C ASP A 54 -11.32 1.59 10.22
N LEU A 55 -10.81 2.57 9.46
CA LEU A 55 -11.60 3.36 8.52
C LEU A 55 -11.44 2.80 7.10
N PRO A 56 -12.08 1.66 6.75
CA PRO A 56 -12.06 1.17 5.38
C PRO A 56 -12.72 2.19 4.46
N MET A 57 -12.30 2.25 3.19
CA MET A 57 -12.76 3.20 2.16
C MET A 57 -12.12 4.59 2.18
N LEU A 58 -11.04 4.79 2.96
CA LEU A 58 -10.27 6.04 2.92
C LEU A 58 -9.86 6.41 1.49
N LEU A 59 -9.53 5.42 0.66
CA LEU A 59 -9.05 5.67 -0.70
C LEU A 59 -10.19 5.96 -1.69
N GLY A 60 -11.45 5.74 -1.29
CA GLY A 60 -12.63 6.02 -2.11
C GLY A 60 -12.71 5.20 -3.40
N LYS A 61 -12.35 3.92 -3.34
CA LYS A 61 -12.46 3.01 -4.51
C LYS A 61 -13.90 2.95 -5.01
N ASN A 62 -14.06 2.94 -6.33
CA ASN A 62 -15.33 2.67 -6.99
C ASN A 62 -15.73 1.19 -6.82
N PRO A 63 -17.02 0.84 -7.01
CA PRO A 63 -17.48 -0.55 -6.93
C PRO A 63 -16.78 -1.52 -7.90
N ASP A 64 -16.22 -1.01 -9.00
CA ASP A 64 -15.44 -1.77 -9.98
C ASP A 64 -13.95 -1.93 -9.59
N GLY A 65 -13.55 -1.46 -8.41
CA GLY A 65 -12.19 -1.52 -7.88
C GLY A 65 -11.25 -0.42 -8.40
N THR A 66 -11.72 0.47 -9.28
CA THR A 66 -10.91 1.59 -9.79
C THR A 66 -10.79 2.72 -8.76
N PHE A 67 -9.73 3.51 -8.88
CA PHE A 67 -9.55 4.71 -8.05
C PHE A 67 -9.95 5.96 -8.83
N PRO A 68 -10.72 6.89 -8.22
CA PRO A 68 -10.87 8.23 -8.75
C PRO A 68 -9.51 8.92 -8.96
N ILE A 69 -9.43 9.81 -9.95
CA ILE A 69 -8.18 10.51 -10.29
C ILE A 69 -7.68 11.31 -9.08
N LEU A 70 -8.57 12.00 -8.37
CA LEU A 70 -8.19 12.79 -7.19
C LEU A 70 -7.66 11.91 -6.05
N SER A 71 -8.30 10.77 -5.78
CA SER A 71 -7.78 9.79 -4.81
C SER A 71 -6.43 9.25 -5.24
N THR A 72 -6.25 8.96 -6.53
CA THR A 72 -4.97 8.46 -7.06
C THR A 72 -3.87 9.49 -6.86
N ILE A 73 -4.14 10.76 -7.17
CA ILE A 73 -3.19 11.86 -6.95
C ILE A 73 -2.90 11.95 -5.46
N MET A 74 -3.91 12.17 -4.62
CA MET A 74 -3.79 12.39 -3.17
C MET A 74 -3.10 11.24 -2.43
N PHE A 75 -3.35 9.99 -2.80
CA PHE A 75 -2.75 8.83 -2.15
C PHE A 75 -1.56 8.24 -2.91
N SER A 76 -1.08 8.89 -3.98
CA SER A 76 0.03 8.38 -4.79
C SER A 76 1.28 7.98 -3.97
N PRO A 77 1.74 8.70 -2.92
CA PRO A 77 2.90 8.29 -2.14
C PRO A 77 2.69 6.97 -1.38
N TYR A 78 1.45 6.70 -0.98
CA TYR A 78 1.07 5.44 -0.34
C TYR A 78 0.90 4.32 -1.39
N LEU A 79 0.19 4.59 -2.49
CA LEU A 79 -0.07 3.60 -3.54
C LEU A 79 1.22 3.09 -4.19
N TYR A 80 2.17 4.00 -4.50
CA TYR A 80 3.47 3.59 -5.03
C TYR A 80 4.29 2.81 -4.01
N PHE A 81 4.23 3.19 -2.74
CA PHE A 81 4.89 2.44 -1.67
C PHE A 81 4.32 1.03 -1.54
N ALA A 82 2.99 0.87 -1.48
CA ALA A 82 2.35 -0.44 -1.36
C ALA A 82 2.73 -1.37 -2.54
N ARG A 83 2.77 -0.84 -3.77
CA ARG A 83 3.21 -1.58 -4.95
C ARG A 83 4.69 -1.98 -4.87
N ALA A 84 5.56 -1.03 -4.55
CA ALA A 84 7.00 -1.28 -4.42
C ALA A 84 7.30 -2.29 -3.30
N PHE A 85 6.62 -2.16 -2.16
CA PHE A 85 6.75 -3.07 -1.03
C PHE A 85 6.30 -4.50 -1.39
N SER A 86 5.16 -4.64 -2.07
CA SER A 86 4.66 -5.94 -2.55
C SER A 86 5.63 -6.59 -3.55
N MET A 87 6.18 -5.79 -4.47
CA MET A 87 7.19 -6.26 -5.42
C MET A 87 8.48 -6.70 -4.72
N ALA A 88 9.01 -5.89 -3.80
CA ALA A 88 10.21 -6.20 -3.04
C ALA A 88 10.03 -7.45 -2.18
N ARG A 89 8.87 -7.58 -1.50
CA ARG A 89 8.55 -8.76 -0.69
C ARG A 89 8.57 -10.04 -1.54
N ARG A 90 7.95 -10.02 -2.73
CA ARG A 90 7.97 -11.18 -3.64
C ARG A 90 9.37 -11.51 -4.12
N TYR A 91 10.12 -10.48 -4.54
CA TYR A 91 11.49 -10.66 -4.99
C TYR A 91 12.37 -11.30 -3.90
N LEU A 92 12.19 -10.89 -2.64
CA LEU A 92 12.96 -11.42 -1.51
C LEU A 92 12.48 -12.80 -1.02
N SER A 93 11.19 -13.11 -1.14
CA SER A 93 10.62 -14.38 -0.67
C SER A 93 10.72 -15.51 -1.69
N GLY A 94 10.79 -15.19 -2.98
CA GLY A 94 10.70 -16.19 -4.04
C GLY A 94 9.32 -16.86 -4.12
N GLU A 95 8.29 -16.29 -3.47
CA GLU A 95 6.92 -16.81 -3.54
C GLU A 95 6.41 -16.76 -4.98
N GLU A 96 5.88 -17.89 -5.46
CA GLU A 96 5.19 -17.95 -6.75
C GLU A 96 4.04 -16.92 -6.79
N PRO A 97 3.74 -16.30 -7.95
CA PRO A 97 2.71 -15.27 -8.03
C PRO A 97 1.32 -15.77 -7.60
N TYR A 98 1.05 -17.05 -7.83
CA TYR A 98 -0.18 -17.75 -7.46
C TYR A 98 0.09 -19.23 -7.21
N SER A 99 -0.85 -19.89 -6.55
CA SER A 99 -0.90 -21.34 -6.37
C SER A 99 -2.30 -21.85 -6.71
N GLN A 100 -2.37 -23.03 -7.33
CA GLN A 100 -3.65 -23.69 -7.60
C GLN A 100 -4.12 -24.42 -6.33
N ILE A 101 -5.32 -24.10 -5.87
CA ILE A 101 -5.91 -24.70 -4.65
C ILE A 101 -6.76 -25.92 -5.00
N CYS A 102 -7.55 -25.81 -6.07
CA CYS A 102 -8.27 -26.92 -6.70
C CYS A 102 -8.40 -26.68 -8.22
N GLU A 103 -8.99 -27.62 -8.95
CA GLU A 103 -9.17 -27.49 -10.39
C GLU A 103 -9.87 -26.18 -10.75
N GLY A 104 -9.20 -25.34 -11.57
CA GLY A 104 -9.72 -24.03 -11.97
C GLY A 104 -9.68 -22.91 -10.92
N LEU A 105 -9.24 -23.16 -9.68
CA LEU A 105 -9.18 -22.16 -8.62
C LEU A 105 -7.73 -21.84 -8.20
N TYR A 106 -7.37 -20.57 -8.28
CA TYR A 106 -6.04 -20.07 -7.95
C TYR A 106 -6.11 -18.99 -6.88
N VAL A 107 -5.13 -18.96 -5.99
CA VAL A 107 -4.94 -17.91 -4.98
C VAL A 107 -3.54 -17.35 -5.12
N GLY A 108 -3.41 -16.02 -5.11
CA GLY A 108 -2.14 -15.35 -5.30
C GLY A 108 -2.14 -13.93 -4.77
N GLY A 109 -0.96 -13.30 -4.78
CA GLY A 109 -0.81 -11.90 -4.43
C GLY A 109 -1.15 -10.97 -5.60
N TRP A 110 -1.24 -9.66 -5.33
CA TRP A 110 -1.58 -8.66 -6.36
C TRP A 110 -0.60 -8.69 -7.56
N PRO A 111 -0.98 -9.16 -8.77
CA PRO A 111 -0.05 -9.37 -9.87
C PRO A 111 0.63 -8.07 -10.32
N ALA A 112 1.95 -8.11 -10.53
CA ALA A 112 2.70 -6.97 -11.06
C ALA A 112 2.49 -6.77 -12.58
N SER A 113 2.05 -7.81 -13.29
CA SER A 113 1.71 -7.75 -14.70
C SER A 113 0.70 -8.85 -15.07
N PRO A 114 -0.04 -8.72 -16.19
CA PRO A 114 -0.95 -9.77 -16.66
C PRO A 114 -0.28 -11.13 -16.94
N ARG A 115 1.04 -11.14 -17.19
CA ARG A 115 1.81 -12.39 -17.43
C ARG A 115 1.93 -13.26 -16.18
N LEU A 116 1.69 -12.68 -15.01
CA LEU A 116 1.73 -13.37 -13.73
C LEU A 116 0.34 -13.88 -13.30
N LEU A 117 -0.65 -13.83 -14.19
CA LEU A 117 -1.97 -14.42 -13.95
C LEU A 117 -1.98 -15.91 -14.32
N PRO A 118 -2.89 -16.70 -13.71
CA PRO A 118 -3.17 -18.06 -14.17
C PRO A 118 -3.55 -18.11 -15.67
N PRO A 119 -3.28 -19.24 -16.34
CA PRO A 119 -3.62 -19.41 -17.75
C PRO A 119 -5.14 -19.39 -17.99
N GLY A 120 -5.55 -19.11 -19.23
CA GLY A 120 -6.95 -19.25 -19.65
C GLY A 120 -7.85 -18.04 -19.40
N ASN A 121 -7.29 -16.85 -19.16
CA ASN A 121 -8.03 -15.60 -18.91
C ASN A 121 -9.03 -15.73 -17.74
N PRO A 122 -8.52 -15.92 -16.51
CA PRO A 122 -9.36 -16.22 -15.35
C PRO A 122 -10.24 -15.03 -14.96
N ALA A 123 -11.41 -15.32 -14.38
CA ALA A 123 -12.17 -14.32 -13.63
C ALA A 123 -11.40 -13.94 -12.36
N ILE A 124 -11.31 -12.65 -12.05
CA ILE A 124 -10.51 -12.13 -10.93
C ILE A 124 -11.45 -11.64 -9.83
N ILE A 125 -11.22 -12.13 -8.61
CA ILE A 125 -11.87 -11.62 -7.39
C ILE A 125 -10.78 -10.91 -6.58
N ASP A 126 -10.84 -9.58 -6.51
CA ASP A 126 -9.91 -8.80 -5.70
C ASP A 126 -10.35 -8.81 -4.22
N CYS A 127 -9.69 -9.65 -3.44
CA CYS A 127 -9.90 -9.73 -1.99
C CYS A 127 -9.01 -8.73 -1.20
N THR A 128 -8.31 -7.80 -1.87
CA THR A 128 -7.42 -6.84 -1.21
C THR A 128 -8.23 -5.76 -0.50
N SER A 129 -8.34 -5.88 0.82
CA SER A 129 -8.88 -4.80 1.65
C SER A 129 -7.96 -3.57 1.62
N GLU A 130 -8.53 -2.38 1.80
CA GLU A 130 -7.72 -1.15 1.85
C GLU A 130 -6.76 -1.15 3.04
N PHE A 131 -7.22 -1.64 4.20
CA PHE A 131 -6.43 -1.84 5.40
C PHE A 131 -6.59 -3.26 5.95
N PRO A 132 -5.54 -3.86 6.53
CA PRO A 132 -5.63 -5.17 7.16
C PRO A 132 -6.53 -5.09 8.40
N ARG A 133 -7.55 -5.95 8.48
CA ARG A 133 -8.44 -6.06 9.66
C ARG A 133 -8.00 -7.11 10.68
N ILE A 134 -6.88 -7.78 10.42
CA ILE A 134 -6.41 -8.85 11.30
C ILE A 134 -5.71 -8.19 12.50
N LYS A 135 -6.07 -8.62 13.73
CA LYS A 135 -5.37 -8.21 14.95
C LYS A 135 -3.86 -8.44 14.74
N GLU A 136 -3.10 -7.35 14.66
CA GLU A 136 -1.65 -7.37 14.40
C GLU A 136 -0.85 -7.96 15.57
N PHE A 137 -1.53 -8.39 16.63
CA PHE A 137 -1.00 -9.16 17.74
C PHE A 137 -1.96 -10.31 18.06
N LYS A 138 -1.47 -11.54 17.89
CA LYS A 138 -1.88 -12.69 18.70
C LYS A 138 -0.75 -13.00 19.65
#